data_AF-R5LUG2-F1
#
_entry.id   AF-R5LUG2-F1
#
_cell.length_a   1.000
_cell.length_b   1.000
_cell.length_c   1.000
_cell.angle_alpha   90.00
_cell.angle_beta   90.00
_cell.angle_gamma   90.00
#
_symmetry.space_group_name_H-M   'P 1'
#
loop_
_entity.id
_entity.type
_entity.pdbx_description
1 polymer ?
#
loop_
_entity_poly.entity_id
_entity_poly.type
_entity_poly.pdbx_seq_one_letter_code
_entity_poly.pdbx_strand_id
1 'polypeptide(L)'
;MSDNKKTSYRILRTIKLAIIGIIIGFGAGFVIGKIIKPMIYADISSADVALTLFLALVFFVLSFIIHIVVHEAGHMIAAMARGWKFLSFMIMGVVLNRRNGRLRLSRFSMAGAAGQCLMLPPENGDTPFGIALYNAGGVLANLLLTVVASVILFMPSTHHSLTAIVFLLCVIIVGLYLIIMNGIPHKLAGLPNDGLNMLSLRNDKFATMVFLRSMRLIGYLMQDDTSRLEAMTYMYDDRDINFSNPIHVMALSSDLSLAMLRMDFGKANAIMQRAELHISRMITIYRNELTLERIYLTLIRPHYPDDINRLLDKSISKYLQVQSVFRPSALRVQYALAAIHEADSNKAEKIYERFQRVSRKYYLQGEIKYEQQLVDFVRSGRYKNIE
;
A
#
# COMPACT_ATOMS: atom_id res chain seq x y z
N MET A 1 -4.55 -16.21 26.49
CA MET A 1 -4.20 -15.57 25.18
C MET A 1 -4.86 -14.21 24.92
N SER A 2 -5.87 -13.79 25.70
CA SER A 2 -6.56 -12.49 25.60
C SER A 2 -5.73 -11.31 26.16
N ASP A 3 -5.00 -11.52 27.27
CA ASP A 3 -4.29 -10.43 27.94
C ASP A 3 -3.07 -9.91 27.19
N ASN A 4 -2.32 -10.77 26.50
CA ASN A 4 -1.13 -10.35 25.76
C ASN A 4 -1.44 -9.36 24.61
N LYS A 5 -2.62 -9.47 23.98
CA LYS A 5 -3.06 -8.54 22.93
C LYS A 5 -3.49 -7.18 23.49
N LYS A 6 -4.17 -7.17 24.65
CA LYS A 6 -4.56 -5.93 25.35
C LYS A 6 -3.33 -5.19 25.89
N THR A 7 -2.36 -5.92 26.41
CA THR A 7 -1.09 -5.37 26.91
C THR A 7 -0.27 -4.77 25.78
N SER A 8 -0.15 -5.44 24.63
CA SER A 8 0.56 -4.91 23.45
C SER A 8 -0.10 -3.65 22.88
N TYR A 9 -1.44 -3.59 22.81
CA TYR A 9 -2.17 -2.39 22.38
C TYR A 9 -2.00 -1.21 23.35
N ARG A 10 -2.01 -1.48 24.66
CA ARG A 10 -1.74 -0.45 25.69
C ARG A 10 -0.31 0.06 25.59
N ILE A 11 0.67 -0.84 25.47
CA ILE A 11 2.08 -0.47 25.30
C ILE A 11 2.26 0.36 24.03
N LEU A 12 1.66 -0.02 22.90
CA LEU A 12 1.78 0.72 21.64
C LEU A 12 1.08 2.09 21.68
N ARG A 13 -0.06 2.19 22.36
CA ARG A 13 -0.74 3.48 22.63
C ARG A 13 0.14 4.36 23.53
N THR A 14 0.75 3.79 24.56
CA THR A 14 1.68 4.50 25.44
C THR A 14 2.93 4.93 24.69
N ILE A 15 3.48 4.11 23.79
CA ILE A 15 4.62 4.47 22.93
C ILE A 15 4.23 5.58 21.94
N LYS A 16 3.07 5.49 21.27
CA LYS A 16 2.58 6.57 20.40
C LYS A 16 2.39 7.88 21.17
N LEU A 17 1.78 7.83 22.35
CA LEU A 17 1.58 9.00 23.20
C LEU A 17 2.91 9.52 23.76
N ALA A 18 3.85 8.65 24.10
CA ALA A 18 5.19 9.04 24.54
C ALA A 18 5.99 9.68 23.40
N ILE A 19 5.90 9.18 22.17
CA ILE A 19 6.57 9.76 21.00
C ILE A 19 5.94 11.09 20.61
N ILE A 20 4.61 11.20 20.61
CA ILE A 20 3.92 12.48 20.44
C ILE A 20 4.33 13.43 21.57
N GLY A 21 4.43 12.95 22.81
CA GLY A 21 4.92 13.69 23.97
C GLY A 21 6.39 14.10 23.84
N ILE A 22 7.24 13.30 23.21
CA ILE A 22 8.64 13.63 22.92
C ILE A 22 8.72 14.64 21.77
N ILE A 23 7.90 14.52 20.71
CA ILE A 23 7.84 15.49 19.61
C ILE A 23 7.33 16.84 20.12
N ILE A 24 6.26 16.84 20.92
CA ILE A 24 5.68 18.04 21.53
C ILE A 24 6.63 18.59 22.61
N GLY A 25 7.19 17.73 23.46
CA GLY A 25 8.09 18.11 24.55
C GLY A 25 9.45 18.61 24.04
N PHE A 26 9.95 18.07 22.93
CA PHE A 26 11.15 18.54 22.26
C PHE A 26 10.88 19.79 21.43
N GLY A 27 9.76 19.87 20.71
CA GLY A 27 9.33 21.10 20.05
C GLY A 27 9.17 22.24 21.05
N ALA A 28 8.49 21.99 22.18
CA ALA A 28 8.36 22.91 23.29
C ALA A 28 9.71 23.20 23.96
N GLY A 29 10.56 22.20 24.20
CA GLY A 29 11.88 22.35 24.82
C GLY A 29 12.87 23.12 23.94
N PHE A 30 12.80 22.96 22.62
CA PHE A 30 13.58 23.71 21.64
C PHE A 30 13.11 25.17 21.57
N VAL A 31 11.79 25.39 21.51
CA VAL A 31 11.19 26.73 21.61
C VAL A 31 11.60 27.37 22.95
N ILE A 32 11.52 26.67 24.07
CA ILE A 32 11.90 27.20 25.38
C ILE A 32 13.41 27.48 25.46
N GLY A 33 14.26 26.55 25.04
CA GLY A 33 15.71 26.63 25.25
C GLY A 33 16.47 27.54 24.29
N LYS A 34 15.98 27.71 23.05
CA LYS A 34 16.65 28.49 21.99
C LYS A 34 15.85 29.69 21.51
N ILE A 35 14.56 29.78 21.79
CA ILE A 35 13.73 30.95 21.46
C ILE A 35 13.40 31.73 22.72
N ILE A 36 12.81 31.12 23.75
CA ILE A 36 12.40 31.81 24.98
C ILE A 36 13.62 32.20 25.83
N LYS A 37 14.62 31.32 25.98
CA LYS A 37 15.83 31.63 26.77
C LYS A 37 16.61 32.81 26.18
N PRO A 38 16.76 32.96 24.85
CA PRO A 38 17.30 34.18 24.28
C PRO A 38 16.28 35.33 24.27
N MET A 39 14.98 35.13 24.06
CA MET A 39 13.97 36.21 24.10
C MET A 39 13.77 36.85 25.50
N ILE A 40 14.10 36.12 26.56
CA ILE A 40 14.13 36.64 27.95
C ILE A 40 15.44 37.40 28.23
N TYR A 41 16.54 37.09 27.51
CA TYR A 41 17.89 37.62 27.80
C TYR A 41 18.48 38.48 26.66
N ALA A 42 17.82 38.59 25.51
CA ALA A 42 18.21 39.29 24.29
C ALA A 42 16.94 39.77 23.56
N ASP A 43 16.95 41.00 23.05
CA ASP A 43 15.85 41.64 22.32
C ASP A 43 15.58 40.96 20.96
N ILE A 44 15.02 39.75 20.98
CA ILE A 44 14.57 39.05 19.77
C ILE A 44 13.19 39.54 19.39
N SER A 45 13.05 40.03 18.17
CA SER A 45 11.78 40.49 17.64
C SER A 45 10.77 39.34 17.55
N SER A 46 9.49 39.64 17.79
CA SER A 46 8.38 38.70 17.56
C SER A 46 8.34 38.18 16.11
N ALA A 47 8.85 38.97 15.16
CA ALA A 47 9.00 38.57 13.76
C ALA A 47 10.00 37.42 13.57
N ASP A 48 11.12 37.43 14.30
CA ASP A 48 12.16 36.40 14.20
C ASP A 48 11.68 35.07 14.79
N VAL A 49 10.88 35.15 15.86
CA VAL A 49 10.19 33.99 16.45
C VAL A 49 9.20 33.39 15.45
N ALA A 50 8.34 34.22 14.85
CA ALA A 50 7.37 33.77 13.87
C ALA A 50 8.04 33.13 12.65
N LEU A 51 9.11 33.74 12.14
CA LEU A 51 9.90 33.20 11.04
C LEU A 51 10.53 31.86 11.39
N THR A 52 11.09 31.72 12.59
CA THR A 52 11.69 30.47 13.07
C THR A 52 10.66 29.34 13.15
N LEU A 53 9.47 29.62 13.69
CA LEU A 53 8.37 28.65 13.75
C LEU A 53 7.88 28.25 12.36
N PHE A 54 7.76 29.22 11.44
CA PHE A 54 7.39 28.94 10.06
C PHE A 54 8.44 28.05 9.36
N LEU A 55 9.73 28.37 9.48
CA LEU A 55 10.81 27.55 8.95
C LEU A 55 10.83 26.15 9.55
N ALA A 56 10.60 26.02 10.86
CA ALA A 56 10.52 24.72 11.51
C ALA A 56 9.38 23.86 10.94
N LEU A 57 8.20 24.45 10.70
CA LEU A 57 7.07 23.75 10.07
C LEU A 57 7.42 23.28 8.64
N VAL A 58 8.00 24.18 7.83
CA VAL A 58 8.42 23.86 6.46
C VAL A 58 9.46 22.73 6.47
N PHE A 59 10.48 22.81 7.32
CA PHE A 59 11.51 21.78 7.45
C PHE A 59 10.99 20.47 8.00
N PHE A 60 9.99 20.49 8.87
CA PHE A 60 9.34 19.28 9.36
C PHE A 60 8.63 18.54 8.22
N VAL A 61 7.84 19.24 7.41
CA VAL A 61 7.19 18.65 6.22
C VAL A 61 8.22 18.15 5.22
N LEU A 62 9.26 18.93 4.94
CA LEU A 62 10.34 18.54 4.03
C LEU A 62 11.07 17.29 4.53
N SER A 63 11.32 17.19 5.83
CA SER A 63 11.97 16.03 6.46
C SER A 63 11.14 14.76 6.29
N PHE A 64 9.81 14.85 6.37
CA PHE A 64 8.93 13.71 6.07
C PHE A 64 9.07 13.25 4.63
N ILE A 65 9.08 14.18 3.67
CA ILE A 65 9.25 13.86 2.25
C ILE A 65 10.61 13.16 2.04
N ILE A 66 11.70 13.75 2.55
CA ILE A 66 13.05 13.19 2.42
C ILE A 66 13.11 11.77 3.00
N HIS A 67 12.61 11.56 4.22
CA HIS A 67 12.63 10.24 4.83
C HIS A 67 11.75 9.22 4.09
N ILE A 68 10.60 9.60 3.55
CA ILE A 68 9.79 8.67 2.72
C ILE A 68 10.59 8.24 1.49
N VAL A 69 11.24 9.17 0.78
CA VAL A 69 12.07 8.83 -0.37
C VAL A 69 13.23 7.92 0.02
N VAL A 70 13.96 8.26 1.09
CA VAL A 70 15.09 7.46 1.56
C VAL A 70 14.66 6.08 2.05
N HIS A 71 13.50 5.98 2.70
CA HIS A 71 12.92 4.72 3.14
C HIS A 71 12.61 3.78 1.97
N GLU A 72 11.85 4.26 0.97
CA GLU A 72 11.54 3.45 -0.20
C GLU A 72 12.82 3.10 -1.00
N ALA A 73 13.79 4.02 -1.06
CA ALA A 73 15.09 3.75 -1.69
C ALA A 73 15.89 2.68 -0.93
N GLY A 74 15.75 2.62 0.39
CA GLY A 74 16.33 1.57 1.23
C GLY A 74 15.81 0.18 0.86
N HIS A 75 14.50 0.02 0.68
CA HIS A 75 13.92 -1.23 0.18
C HIS A 75 14.47 -1.62 -1.20
N MET A 76 14.54 -0.63 -2.11
CA MET A 76 15.07 -0.84 -3.45
C MET A 76 16.51 -1.33 -3.43
N ILE A 77 17.41 -0.63 -2.73
CA ILE A 77 18.84 -0.97 -2.65
C ILE A 77 19.02 -2.35 -2.00
N ALA A 78 18.30 -2.61 -0.90
CA ALA A 78 18.33 -3.89 -0.20
C ALA A 78 17.92 -5.05 -1.12
N ALA A 79 16.84 -4.90 -1.89
CA ALA A 79 16.40 -5.92 -2.84
C ALA A 79 17.35 -6.07 -4.05
N MET A 80 17.88 -4.97 -4.60
CA MET A 80 18.82 -5.02 -5.72
C MET A 80 20.12 -5.74 -5.34
N ALA A 81 20.63 -5.54 -4.12
CA ALA A 81 21.78 -6.27 -3.59
C ALA A 81 21.54 -7.79 -3.48
N ARG A 82 20.27 -8.23 -3.51
CA ARG A 82 19.85 -9.63 -3.52
C ARG A 82 19.49 -10.16 -4.91
N GLY A 83 19.66 -9.35 -5.96
CA GLY A 83 19.34 -9.72 -7.34
C GLY A 83 17.86 -9.57 -7.72
N TRP A 84 17.06 -8.89 -6.90
CA TRP A 84 15.68 -8.56 -7.25
C TRP A 84 15.68 -7.44 -8.30
N LYS A 85 14.68 -7.43 -9.19
CA LYS A 85 14.57 -6.44 -10.26
C LYS A 85 13.63 -5.30 -9.87
N PHE A 86 14.06 -4.07 -10.06
CA PHE A 86 13.23 -2.89 -9.82
C PHE A 86 12.03 -2.82 -10.79
N LEU A 87 10.83 -2.60 -10.26
CA LEU A 87 9.59 -2.45 -11.04
C LEU A 87 9.06 -1.02 -10.99
N SER A 88 8.76 -0.52 -9.79
CA SER A 88 8.27 0.84 -9.59
C SER A 88 8.62 1.42 -8.23
N PHE A 89 8.55 2.75 -8.19
CA PHE A 89 8.77 3.58 -7.04
C PHE A 89 7.65 4.61 -6.97
N MET A 90 6.95 4.71 -5.85
CA MET A 90 5.89 5.67 -5.63
C MET A 90 6.24 6.59 -4.48
N ILE A 91 6.02 7.89 -4.68
CA ILE A 91 6.07 8.89 -3.61
C ILE A 91 4.79 9.73 -3.71
N MET A 92 4.01 9.79 -2.63
CA MET A 92 2.82 10.67 -2.52
C MET A 92 1.85 10.59 -3.70
N GLY A 93 1.68 9.39 -4.25
CA GLY A 93 0.77 9.11 -5.35
C GLY A 93 1.34 9.34 -6.76
N VAL A 94 2.60 9.75 -6.87
CA VAL A 94 3.36 9.79 -8.13
C VAL A 94 4.17 8.50 -8.25
N VAL A 95 3.87 7.69 -9.26
CA VAL A 95 4.54 6.42 -9.52
C VAL A 95 5.51 6.57 -10.69
N LEU A 96 6.79 6.35 -10.41
CA LEU A 96 7.85 6.12 -11.38
C LEU A 96 7.93 4.62 -11.66
N ASN A 97 7.51 4.19 -12.84
CA ASN A 97 7.59 2.78 -13.24
C ASN A 97 8.58 2.57 -14.38
N ARG A 98 9.17 1.36 -14.45
CA ARG A 98 10.00 0.97 -15.58
C ARG A 98 9.14 0.24 -16.61
N ARG A 99 8.94 0.86 -17.77
CA ARG A 99 8.18 0.31 -18.90
C ARG A 99 9.08 0.19 -20.14
N ASN A 100 9.19 -1.02 -20.69
CA ASN A 100 9.97 -1.31 -21.90
C ASN A 100 11.39 -0.72 -21.84
N GLY A 101 12.06 -0.88 -20.69
CA GLY A 101 13.41 -0.34 -20.45
C GLY A 101 13.48 1.17 -20.16
N ARG A 102 12.39 1.94 -20.30
CA ARG A 102 12.33 3.39 -20.02
C ARG A 102 11.56 3.69 -18.74
N LEU A 103 11.94 4.74 -18.03
CA LEU A 103 11.19 5.22 -16.87
C LEU A 103 9.99 6.06 -17.32
N ARG A 104 8.82 5.85 -16.73
CA ARG A 104 7.62 6.66 -16.97
C ARG A 104 6.96 7.07 -15.66
N LEU A 105 6.39 8.26 -15.67
CA LEU A 105 5.59 8.79 -14.57
C LEU A 105 4.11 8.47 -14.81
N SER A 106 3.45 8.02 -13.75
CA SER A 106 2.01 7.79 -13.68
C SER A 106 1.47 8.26 -12.33
N ARG A 107 0.15 8.36 -12.19
CA ARG A 107 -0.50 8.72 -10.93
C ARG A 107 -1.33 7.55 -10.44
N PHE A 108 -1.10 7.16 -9.19
CA PHE A 108 -1.84 6.12 -8.49
C PHE A 108 -1.70 6.40 -7.00
N SER A 109 -2.79 6.38 -6.25
CA SER A 109 -2.75 6.57 -4.80
C SER A 109 -3.36 5.35 -4.13
N MET A 110 -2.58 4.70 -3.26
CA MET A 110 -3.07 3.64 -2.40
C MET A 110 -3.41 4.25 -1.03
N ALA A 111 -4.65 4.07 -0.59
CA ALA A 111 -5.09 4.60 0.70
C ALA A 111 -4.22 4.02 1.84
N GLY A 112 -3.54 4.90 2.57
CA GLY A 112 -2.68 4.53 3.70
C GLY A 112 -1.20 4.34 3.37
N ALA A 113 -0.78 4.44 2.11
CA ALA A 113 0.64 4.38 1.71
C ALA A 113 1.13 5.76 1.25
N ALA A 114 2.13 6.31 1.94
CA ALA A 114 2.79 7.57 1.55
C ALA A 114 3.90 7.35 0.50
N GLY A 115 4.44 6.13 0.45
CA GLY A 115 5.39 5.65 -0.55
C GLY A 115 5.12 4.17 -0.87
N GLN A 116 5.73 3.67 -1.94
CA GLN A 116 5.71 2.24 -2.28
C GLN A 116 6.86 1.89 -3.22
N CYS A 117 7.70 0.94 -2.83
CA CYS A 117 8.68 0.29 -3.69
C CYS A 117 8.20 -1.11 -4.08
N LEU A 118 8.03 -1.36 -5.38
CA LEU A 118 7.77 -2.71 -5.90
C LEU A 118 9.02 -3.28 -6.55
N MET A 119 9.35 -4.49 -6.12
CA MET A 119 10.51 -5.26 -6.60
C MET A 119 10.03 -6.63 -7.07
N LEU A 120 10.58 -7.12 -8.18
CA LEU A 120 10.34 -8.47 -8.68
C LEU A 120 11.37 -9.42 -8.06
N PRO A 121 10.97 -10.36 -7.17
CA PRO A 121 11.90 -11.32 -6.59
C PRO A 121 12.41 -12.33 -7.64
N PRO A 122 13.60 -12.94 -7.42
CA PRO A 122 14.12 -14.00 -8.27
C PRO A 122 13.16 -15.18 -8.39
N GLU A 123 13.19 -15.91 -9.51
CA GLU A 123 12.25 -17.02 -9.80
C GLU A 123 12.33 -18.14 -8.77
N ASN A 124 13.56 -18.49 -8.35
CA ASN A 124 13.81 -19.54 -7.37
C ASN A 124 13.56 -19.07 -5.92
N GLY A 125 13.05 -17.85 -5.72
CA GLY A 125 12.84 -17.24 -4.41
C GLY A 125 14.09 -16.54 -3.90
N ASP A 126 14.10 -16.21 -2.61
CA ASP A 126 15.27 -15.70 -1.90
C ASP A 126 15.37 -16.38 -0.54
N THR A 127 16.56 -16.32 0.04
CA THR A 127 16.84 -16.75 1.40
C THR A 127 16.00 -15.97 2.43
N PRO A 128 15.71 -16.55 3.61
CA PRO A 128 15.05 -15.82 4.70
C PRO A 128 15.76 -14.52 5.06
N PHE A 129 17.10 -14.50 5.00
CA PHE A 129 17.89 -13.29 5.21
C PHE A 129 17.63 -12.23 4.14
N GLY A 130 17.60 -12.59 2.85
CA GLY A 130 17.32 -11.65 1.76
C GLY A 130 15.93 -11.02 1.86
N ILE A 131 14.92 -11.81 2.24
CA ILE A 131 13.56 -11.32 2.47
C ILE A 131 13.51 -10.39 3.69
N ALA A 132 14.20 -10.75 4.77
CA ALA A 132 14.31 -9.90 5.95
C ALA A 132 15.03 -8.58 5.62
N LEU A 133 16.11 -8.63 4.84
CA LEU A 133 16.86 -7.45 4.40
C LEU A 133 16.02 -6.54 3.53
N TYR A 134 15.23 -7.09 2.60
CA TYR A 134 14.28 -6.31 1.80
C TYR A 134 13.30 -5.55 2.70
N ASN A 135 12.65 -6.22 3.66
CA ASN A 135 11.69 -5.57 4.55
C ASN A 135 12.38 -4.60 5.53
N ALA A 136 13.61 -4.87 5.98
CA ALA A 136 14.35 -3.97 6.86
C ALA A 136 14.96 -2.76 6.13
N GLY A 137 15.11 -2.83 4.79
CA GLY A 137 15.85 -1.87 3.98
C GLY A 137 15.45 -0.41 4.22
N GLY A 138 14.15 -0.12 4.23
CA GLY A 138 13.68 1.24 4.46
C GLY A 138 13.91 1.74 5.89
N VAL A 139 13.79 0.87 6.89
CA VAL A 139 14.09 1.22 8.29
C VAL A 139 15.58 1.50 8.47
N LEU A 140 16.44 0.67 7.87
CA LEU A 140 17.90 0.83 7.91
C LEU A 140 18.36 2.11 7.19
N ALA A 141 17.75 2.46 6.06
CA ALA A 141 18.06 3.69 5.34
C ALA A 141 17.65 4.95 6.13
N ASN A 142 16.48 4.93 6.77
CA ASN A 142 16.09 6.00 7.68
C ASN A 142 17.02 6.12 8.87
N LEU A 143 17.42 4.99 9.47
CA LEU A 143 18.39 4.97 10.57
C LEU A 143 19.72 5.59 10.14
N LEU A 144 20.24 5.23 8.97
CA LEU A 144 21.46 5.81 8.43
C LEU A 144 21.34 7.33 8.27
N LEU A 145 20.26 7.82 7.66
CA LEU A 145 20.04 9.26 7.48
C LEU A 145 19.96 9.99 8.83
N THR A 146 19.23 9.43 9.81
CA THR A 146 19.12 9.99 11.16
C THR A 146 20.46 10.04 11.88
N VAL A 147 21.28 8.99 11.74
CA VAL A 147 22.63 8.95 12.33
C VAL A 147 23.53 9.99 11.68
N VAL A 148 23.54 10.08 10.35
CA VAL A 148 24.32 11.09 9.61
C VAL A 148 23.92 12.51 10.03
N ALA A 149 22.62 12.81 10.10
CA ALA A 149 22.13 14.12 10.56
C ALA A 149 22.56 14.42 12.01
N SER A 150 22.52 13.42 12.90
CA SER A 150 22.97 13.56 14.29
C SER A 150 24.47 13.82 14.38
N VAL A 151 25.29 13.08 13.63
CA VAL A 151 26.74 13.28 13.58
C VAL A 151 27.08 14.68 13.10
N ILE A 152 26.43 15.15 12.03
CA ILE A 152 26.61 16.52 11.53
C ILE A 152 26.26 17.53 12.63
N LEU A 153 25.09 17.41 13.26
CA LEU A 153 24.61 18.36 14.26
C LEU A 153 25.52 18.47 15.50
N PHE A 154 26.09 17.34 15.94
CA PHE A 154 26.91 17.27 17.16
C PHE A 154 28.42 17.33 16.89
N MET A 155 28.84 17.62 15.65
CA MET A 155 30.25 17.73 15.31
C MET A 155 30.86 19.00 15.97
N PRO A 156 31.90 18.88 16.83
CA PRO A 156 32.38 20.02 17.62
C PRO A 156 32.99 21.16 16.82
N SER A 157 33.50 20.87 15.62
CA SER A 157 34.24 21.81 14.76
C SER A 157 33.35 22.59 13.78
N THR A 158 32.02 22.40 13.81
CA THR A 158 31.09 23.02 12.87
C THR A 158 30.22 24.09 13.53
N HIS A 159 30.41 25.34 13.12
CA HIS A 159 29.50 26.42 13.48
C HIS A 159 28.27 26.39 12.56
N HIS A 160 27.20 25.71 13.00
CA HIS A 160 25.94 25.66 12.26
C HIS A 160 25.12 26.94 12.46
N SER A 161 24.53 27.45 11.37
CA SER A 161 23.51 28.49 11.46
C SER A 161 22.25 27.97 12.17
N LEU A 162 21.45 28.87 12.74
CA LEU A 162 20.18 28.49 13.38
C LEU A 162 19.28 27.69 12.43
N THR A 163 19.19 28.12 11.17
CA THR A 163 18.42 27.43 10.12
C THR A 163 18.89 26.00 9.92
N ALA A 164 20.21 25.77 9.85
CA ALA A 164 20.79 24.43 9.69
C ALA A 164 20.50 23.55 10.92
N ILE A 165 20.60 24.11 12.13
CA ILE A 165 20.26 23.39 13.38
C ILE A 165 18.79 22.96 13.36
N VAL A 166 17.86 23.88 13.04
CA VAL A 166 16.42 23.57 12.97
C VAL A 166 16.16 22.47 11.95
N PHE A 167 16.74 22.57 10.75
CA PHE A 167 16.57 21.55 9.71
C PHE A 167 17.09 20.17 10.15
N LEU A 168 18.32 20.09 10.68
CA LEU A 168 18.91 18.83 11.15
C LEU A 168 18.09 18.21 12.28
N LEU A 169 17.58 19.03 13.21
CA LEU A 169 16.68 18.55 14.26
C LEU A 169 15.38 17.98 13.70
N CYS A 170 14.76 18.65 12.73
CA CYS A 170 13.57 18.12 12.05
C CYS A 170 13.85 16.77 11.39
N VAL A 171 14.99 16.62 10.69
CA VAL A 171 15.42 15.35 10.08
C VAL A 171 15.57 14.26 11.15
N ILE A 172 16.26 14.55 12.26
CA ILE A 172 16.47 13.58 13.34
C ILE A 172 15.14 13.13 13.94
N ILE A 173 14.26 14.07 14.31
CA ILE A 173 12.98 13.77 14.97
C ILE A 173 12.07 12.95 14.05
N VAL A 174 11.92 13.38 12.80
CA VAL A 174 11.09 12.67 11.82
C VAL A 174 11.65 11.29 11.52
N GLY A 175 12.98 11.18 11.39
CA GLY A 175 13.65 9.91 11.19
C GLY A 175 13.44 8.93 12.34
N LEU A 176 13.64 9.37 13.59
CA LEU A 176 13.34 8.56 14.77
C LEU A 176 11.88 8.09 14.80
N TYR A 177 10.95 9.00 14.48
CA TYR A 177 9.53 8.66 14.38
C TYR A 177 9.28 7.56 13.33
N LEU A 178 9.81 7.69 12.12
CA LEU A 178 9.58 6.73 11.03
C LEU A 178 10.32 5.39 11.25
N ILE A 179 11.48 5.40 11.90
CA ILE A 179 12.19 4.17 12.32
C ILE A 179 11.33 3.40 13.31
N ILE A 180 10.75 4.07 14.31
CA ILE A 180 9.88 3.40 15.28
C ILE A 180 8.60 2.90 14.62
N MET A 181 7.96 3.75 13.81
CA MET A 181 6.69 3.42 13.16
C MET A 181 6.79 2.31 12.12
N ASN A 182 7.95 2.07 11.51
CA ASN A 182 8.11 0.97 10.55
C ASN A 182 8.89 -0.21 11.12
N GLY A 183 9.81 0.03 12.06
CA GLY A 183 10.64 -1.00 12.68
C GLY A 183 9.94 -1.81 13.78
N ILE A 184 9.07 -1.19 14.59
CA ILE A 184 8.35 -1.93 15.66
C ILE A 184 7.15 -2.66 15.05
N PRO A 185 7.05 -4.00 15.16
CA PRO A 185 5.97 -4.77 14.55
C PRO A 185 4.57 -4.32 15.00
N HIS A 186 3.79 -3.78 14.07
CA HIS A 186 2.37 -3.48 14.30
C HIS A 186 1.56 -3.44 13.01
N LYS A 187 0.25 -3.22 13.16
CA LYS A 187 -0.67 -3.04 12.04
C LYS A 187 -1.12 -1.59 11.95
N LEU A 188 -1.04 -0.98 10.76
CA LEU A 188 -1.63 0.32 10.45
C LEU A 188 -2.82 0.09 9.51
N ALA A 189 -4.02 0.52 9.91
CA ALA A 189 -5.27 0.24 9.17
C ALA A 189 -5.49 -1.27 8.86
N GLY A 190 -4.93 -2.15 9.70
CA GLY A 190 -5.00 -3.61 9.52
C GLY A 190 -3.89 -4.20 8.65
N LEU A 191 -3.13 -3.39 7.92
CA LEU A 191 -1.99 -3.82 7.12
C LEU A 191 -0.72 -3.90 7.99
N PRO A 192 0.12 -4.93 7.79
CA PRO A 192 1.39 -5.04 8.50
C PRO A 192 2.37 -3.96 8.03
N ASN A 193 3.09 -3.36 8.97
CA ASN A 193 4.28 -2.56 8.65
C ASN A 193 5.50 -3.47 8.39
N ASP A 194 6.63 -2.88 8.02
CA ASP A 194 7.86 -3.60 7.67
C ASP A 194 8.35 -4.55 8.77
N GLY A 195 8.39 -4.08 10.01
CA GLY A 195 8.79 -4.90 11.15
C GLY A 195 7.87 -6.11 11.35
N LEU A 196 6.56 -5.93 11.17
CA LEU A 196 5.60 -7.03 11.26
C LEU A 196 5.69 -7.96 10.05
N ASN A 197 5.94 -7.46 8.84
CA ASN A 197 6.20 -8.28 7.65
C ASN A 197 7.42 -9.16 7.89
N MET A 198 8.55 -8.57 8.30
CA MET A 198 9.78 -9.31 8.60
C MET A 198 9.53 -10.44 9.62
N LEU A 199 8.84 -10.15 10.72
CA LEU A 199 8.52 -11.14 11.75
C LEU A 199 7.58 -12.24 11.23
N SER A 200 6.54 -11.85 10.49
CA SER A 200 5.51 -12.78 9.98
C SER A 200 6.09 -13.73 8.94
N LEU A 201 6.88 -13.20 7.99
CA LEU A 201 7.49 -13.99 6.92
C LEU A 201 8.53 -14.97 7.49
N ARG A 202 9.33 -14.55 8.48
CA ARG A 202 10.33 -15.44 9.11
C ARG A 202 9.69 -16.69 9.73
N ASN A 203 8.53 -16.54 10.37
CA ASN A 203 7.92 -17.61 11.16
C ASN A 203 6.92 -18.46 10.36
N ASP A 204 6.53 -18.01 9.15
CA ASP A 204 5.48 -18.64 8.36
C ASP A 204 5.93 -18.85 6.90
N LYS A 205 6.19 -20.12 6.57
CA LYS A 205 6.61 -20.53 5.22
C LYS A 205 5.52 -20.30 4.18
N PHE A 206 4.24 -20.43 4.54
CA PHE A 206 3.14 -20.16 3.63
C PHE A 206 3.05 -18.66 3.36
N ALA A 207 3.12 -17.82 4.39
CA ALA A 207 3.17 -16.37 4.23
C ALA A 207 4.35 -15.92 3.35
N THR A 208 5.53 -16.51 3.53
CA THR A 208 6.69 -16.26 2.67
C THR A 208 6.43 -16.60 1.21
N MET A 209 5.87 -17.78 0.95
CA MET A 209 5.51 -18.21 -0.40
C MET A 209 4.50 -17.26 -1.03
N VAL A 210 3.43 -16.92 -0.31
CA VAL A 210 2.39 -16.00 -0.78
C VAL A 210 2.98 -14.62 -1.08
N PHE A 211 3.79 -14.07 -0.16
CA PHE A 211 4.45 -12.79 -0.35
C PHE A 211 5.29 -12.74 -1.64
N LEU A 212 6.18 -13.71 -1.84
CA LEU A 212 7.03 -13.75 -3.04
C LEU A 212 6.20 -13.96 -4.31
N ARG A 213 5.21 -14.84 -4.29
CA ARG A 213 4.39 -15.12 -5.48
C ARG A 213 3.45 -13.97 -5.82
N SER A 214 2.85 -13.29 -4.85
CA SER A 214 2.04 -12.08 -5.10
C SER A 214 2.89 -10.93 -5.66
N MET A 215 4.13 -10.78 -5.19
CA MET A 215 5.10 -9.83 -5.76
C MET A 215 5.47 -10.19 -7.21
N ARG A 216 5.55 -11.49 -7.56
CA ARG A 216 5.72 -11.92 -8.95
C ARG A 216 4.48 -11.66 -9.79
N LEU A 217 3.29 -11.97 -9.28
CA LEU A 217 2.02 -11.71 -9.95
C LEU A 217 1.92 -10.25 -10.38
N ILE A 218 2.11 -9.32 -9.43
CA ILE A 218 2.07 -7.89 -9.75
C ILE A 218 3.21 -7.48 -10.70
N GLY A 219 4.40 -8.07 -10.57
CA GLY A 219 5.51 -7.82 -11.48
C GLY A 219 5.24 -8.27 -12.91
N TYR A 220 4.61 -9.43 -13.10
CA TYR A 220 4.23 -9.92 -14.42
C TYR A 220 3.07 -9.11 -15.01
N LEU A 221 2.10 -8.68 -14.18
CA LEU A 221 1.06 -7.73 -14.60
C LEU A 221 1.64 -6.37 -15.01
N MET A 222 2.66 -5.87 -14.32
CA MET A 222 3.35 -4.63 -14.69
C MET A 222 4.10 -4.73 -16.01
N GLN A 223 4.72 -5.89 -16.26
CA GLN A 223 5.51 -6.17 -17.46
C GLN A 223 4.66 -6.64 -18.65
N ASP A 224 3.37 -6.91 -18.44
CA ASP A 224 2.49 -7.54 -19.42
C ASP A 224 3.04 -8.90 -19.92
N ASP A 225 3.64 -9.67 -19.00
CA ASP A 225 4.21 -11.00 -19.31
C ASP A 225 3.12 -12.08 -19.19
N THR A 226 2.32 -12.22 -20.25
CA THR A 226 1.20 -13.16 -20.31
C THR A 226 1.66 -14.61 -20.13
N SER A 227 2.82 -14.97 -20.68
CA SER A 227 3.35 -16.34 -20.61
C SER A 227 3.60 -16.78 -19.16
N ARG A 228 4.19 -15.90 -18.35
CA ARG A 228 4.44 -16.18 -16.94
C ARG A 228 3.17 -16.12 -16.10
N LEU A 229 2.25 -15.21 -16.41
CA LEU A 229 0.94 -15.13 -15.74
C LEU A 229 0.15 -16.41 -15.94
N GLU A 230 0.08 -16.92 -17.17
CA GLU A 230 -0.62 -18.16 -17.50
C GLU A 230 -0.01 -19.37 -16.79
N ALA A 231 1.32 -19.41 -16.65
CA ALA A 231 2.03 -20.47 -15.95
C ALA A 231 1.89 -20.44 -14.41
N MET A 232 1.33 -19.37 -13.80
CA MET A 232 1.21 -19.28 -12.35
C MET A 232 0.17 -20.26 -11.80
N THR A 233 0.56 -21.20 -10.95
CA THR A 233 -0.43 -22.03 -10.23
C THR A 233 -1.17 -21.24 -9.15
N TYR A 234 -2.34 -21.72 -8.72
CA TYR A 234 -3.01 -21.17 -7.55
C TYR A 234 -2.16 -21.42 -6.29
N MET A 235 -2.12 -20.45 -5.39
CA MET A 235 -1.35 -20.49 -4.14
C MET A 235 -2.12 -21.21 -3.02
N TYR A 236 -3.43 -21.15 -3.10
CA TYR A 236 -4.41 -21.54 -2.10
C TYR A 236 -4.76 -23.03 -2.08
N ASP A 237 -4.64 -23.71 -3.22
CA ASP A 237 -5.12 -25.09 -3.38
C ASP A 237 -4.51 -26.00 -2.31
N ASP A 238 -5.39 -26.70 -1.57
CA ASP A 238 -5.07 -27.62 -0.47
C ASP A 238 -4.42 -26.99 0.77
N ARG A 239 -4.63 -25.70 1.03
CA ARG A 239 -4.08 -24.99 2.20
C ARG A 239 -5.14 -24.46 3.14
N ASP A 240 -4.80 -24.45 4.43
CA ASP A 240 -5.59 -23.75 5.45
C ASP A 240 -5.23 -22.26 5.48
N ILE A 241 -6.26 -21.41 5.53
CA ILE A 241 -6.14 -19.96 5.43
C ILE A 241 -6.53 -19.32 6.75
N ASN A 242 -5.57 -18.63 7.36
CA ASN A 242 -5.87 -17.74 8.46
C ASN A 242 -6.43 -16.42 7.92
N PHE A 243 -7.76 -16.30 7.86
CA PHE A 243 -8.47 -15.12 7.39
C PHE A 243 -8.23 -13.83 8.20
N SER A 244 -7.61 -13.93 9.39
CA SER A 244 -7.16 -12.78 10.18
C SER A 244 -5.71 -12.37 9.90
N ASN A 245 -4.98 -13.15 9.09
CA ASN A 245 -3.65 -12.82 8.59
C ASN A 245 -3.77 -12.18 7.19
N PRO A 246 -3.46 -10.87 7.04
CA PRO A 246 -3.52 -10.17 5.75
C PRO A 246 -2.71 -10.86 4.64
N ILE A 247 -1.56 -11.44 4.95
CA ILE A 247 -0.72 -12.13 3.95
C ILE A 247 -1.40 -13.42 3.48
N HIS A 248 -2.14 -14.14 4.33
CA HIS A 248 -2.87 -15.33 3.86
C HIS A 248 -4.07 -14.93 3.01
N VAL A 249 -4.77 -13.85 3.38
CA VAL A 249 -5.88 -13.31 2.57
C VAL A 249 -5.37 -12.81 1.21
N MET A 250 -4.13 -12.32 1.13
CA MET A 250 -3.48 -11.98 -0.14
C MET A 250 -3.37 -13.17 -1.10
N ALA A 251 -3.23 -14.40 -0.59
CA ALA A 251 -3.25 -15.62 -1.42
C ALA A 251 -4.59 -15.75 -2.16
N LEU A 252 -5.71 -15.63 -1.42
CA LEU A 252 -7.05 -15.68 -1.98
C LEU A 252 -7.28 -14.57 -3.00
N SER A 253 -6.87 -13.34 -2.68
CA SER A 253 -6.99 -12.21 -3.59
C SER A 253 -6.16 -12.39 -4.87
N SER A 254 -4.95 -12.95 -4.75
CA SER A 254 -4.09 -13.25 -5.90
C SER A 254 -4.68 -14.36 -6.78
N ASP A 255 -5.19 -15.42 -6.16
CA ASP A 255 -5.78 -16.55 -6.89
C ASP A 255 -7.13 -16.19 -7.51
N LEU A 256 -7.93 -15.35 -6.85
CA LEU A 256 -9.13 -14.76 -7.45
C LEU A 256 -8.76 -13.93 -8.67
N SER A 257 -7.72 -13.09 -8.58
CA SER A 257 -7.23 -12.31 -9.72
C SER A 257 -6.78 -13.22 -10.87
N LEU A 258 -6.06 -14.32 -10.59
CA LEU A 258 -5.66 -15.32 -11.59
C LEU A 258 -6.86 -16.06 -12.20
N ALA A 259 -7.88 -16.41 -11.40
CA ALA A 259 -9.10 -17.05 -11.90
C ALA A 259 -9.89 -16.10 -12.82
N MET A 260 -10.06 -14.84 -12.40
CA MET A 260 -10.69 -13.79 -13.20
C MET A 260 -9.93 -13.51 -14.50
N LEU A 261 -8.60 -13.48 -14.44
CA LEU A 261 -7.70 -13.37 -15.59
C LEU A 261 -7.91 -14.48 -16.62
N ARG A 262 -8.11 -15.71 -16.14
CA ARG A 262 -8.38 -16.90 -16.96
C ARG A 262 -9.83 -17.04 -17.39
N MET A 263 -10.71 -16.14 -16.95
CA MET A 263 -12.16 -16.29 -17.02
C MET A 263 -12.67 -17.63 -16.44
N ASP A 264 -11.94 -18.21 -15.48
CA ASP A 264 -12.36 -19.40 -14.75
C ASP A 264 -13.34 -18.97 -13.63
N PHE A 265 -14.58 -18.68 -14.04
CA PHE A 265 -15.62 -18.23 -13.13
C PHE A 265 -16.03 -19.31 -12.12
N GLY A 266 -15.87 -20.59 -12.46
CA GLY A 266 -16.09 -21.71 -11.53
C GLY A 266 -15.13 -21.63 -10.36
N LYS A 267 -13.82 -21.52 -10.65
CA LYS A 267 -12.79 -21.35 -9.62
C LYS A 267 -12.96 -20.05 -8.84
N ALA A 268 -13.24 -18.93 -9.51
CA ALA A 268 -13.46 -17.64 -8.88
C ALA A 268 -14.62 -17.69 -7.86
N ASN A 269 -15.73 -18.35 -8.22
CA ASN A 269 -16.86 -18.57 -7.33
C ASN A 269 -16.52 -19.48 -6.15
N ALA A 270 -15.78 -20.57 -6.37
CA ALA A 270 -15.36 -21.46 -5.28
C ALA A 270 -14.47 -20.74 -4.26
N ILE A 271 -13.53 -19.91 -4.72
CA ILE A 271 -12.69 -19.05 -3.86
C ILE A 271 -13.57 -18.08 -3.07
N MET A 272 -14.51 -17.41 -3.74
CA MET A 272 -15.41 -16.43 -3.13
C MET A 272 -16.29 -17.05 -2.03
N GLN A 273 -16.89 -18.21 -2.31
CA GLN A 273 -17.75 -18.91 -1.36
C GLN A 273 -17.01 -19.28 -0.07
N ARG A 274 -15.76 -19.78 -0.18
CA ARG A 274 -14.94 -20.05 1.01
C ARG A 274 -14.53 -18.76 1.73
N ALA A 275 -14.25 -17.68 1.01
CA ALA A 275 -13.88 -16.40 1.61
C ALA A 275 -15.02 -15.75 2.41
N GLU A 276 -16.26 -15.86 1.93
CA GLU A 276 -17.44 -15.25 2.56
C GLU A 276 -17.72 -15.72 3.98
N LEU A 277 -17.56 -17.02 4.23
CA LEU A 277 -17.73 -17.62 5.57
C LEU A 277 -16.85 -16.94 6.62
N HIS A 278 -15.81 -16.22 6.18
CA HIS A 278 -14.82 -15.58 7.02
C HIS A 278 -14.61 -14.09 6.71
N ILE A 279 -15.44 -13.47 5.87
CA ILE A 279 -15.26 -12.08 5.42
C ILE A 279 -15.26 -11.08 6.58
N SER A 280 -15.99 -11.40 7.66
CA SER A 280 -16.04 -10.63 8.90
C SER A 280 -14.70 -10.56 9.64
N ARG A 281 -13.80 -11.55 9.42
CA ARG A 281 -12.48 -11.65 10.05
C ARG A 281 -11.38 -10.92 9.27
N MET A 282 -11.66 -10.55 8.02
CA MET A 282 -10.72 -9.85 7.14
C MET A 282 -10.70 -8.35 7.44
N ILE A 283 -9.55 -7.72 7.15
CA ILE A 283 -9.42 -6.26 7.21
C ILE A 283 -10.26 -5.59 6.12
N THR A 284 -10.67 -4.35 6.36
CA THR A 284 -11.65 -3.62 5.54
C THR A 284 -11.29 -3.55 4.06
N ILE A 285 -10.01 -3.35 3.73
CA ILE A 285 -9.57 -3.27 2.33
C ILE A 285 -9.87 -4.58 1.58
N TYR A 286 -9.47 -5.75 2.11
CA TYR A 286 -9.77 -7.03 1.47
C TYR A 286 -11.26 -7.32 1.43
N ARG A 287 -12.01 -6.97 2.49
CA ARG A 287 -13.47 -7.10 2.49
C ARG A 287 -14.09 -6.34 1.32
N ASN A 288 -13.74 -5.07 1.17
CA ASN A 288 -14.31 -4.24 0.13
C ASN A 288 -13.94 -4.76 -1.27
N GLU A 289 -12.67 -5.11 -1.50
CA GLU A 289 -12.21 -5.67 -2.78
C GLU A 289 -12.94 -6.96 -3.14
N LEU A 290 -13.04 -7.92 -2.20
CA LEU A 290 -13.76 -9.17 -2.42
C LEU A 290 -15.26 -8.93 -2.65
N THR A 291 -15.87 -7.98 -1.95
CA THR A 291 -17.28 -7.63 -2.20
C THR A 291 -17.48 -7.07 -3.61
N LEU A 292 -16.56 -6.26 -4.13
CA LEU A 292 -16.64 -5.76 -5.52
C LEU A 292 -16.56 -6.91 -6.53
N GLU A 293 -15.65 -7.86 -6.33
CA GLU A 293 -15.57 -9.05 -7.19
C GLU A 293 -16.82 -9.92 -7.08
N ARG A 294 -17.39 -10.05 -5.87
CA ARG A 294 -18.62 -10.81 -5.65
C ARG A 294 -19.82 -10.19 -6.34
N ILE A 295 -19.92 -8.85 -6.37
CA ILE A 295 -20.96 -8.14 -7.12
C ILE A 295 -20.84 -8.52 -8.59
N TYR A 296 -19.66 -8.42 -9.19
CA TYR A 296 -19.46 -8.78 -10.58
C TYR A 296 -19.78 -10.25 -10.87
N LEU A 297 -19.25 -11.18 -10.06
CA LEU A 297 -19.51 -12.62 -10.21
C LEU A 297 -21.01 -12.96 -10.08
N THR A 298 -21.75 -12.19 -9.29
CA THR A 298 -23.21 -12.36 -9.16
C THR A 298 -23.95 -11.83 -10.37
N LEU A 299 -23.52 -10.70 -10.95
CA LEU A 299 -24.15 -10.11 -12.13
C LEU A 299 -24.02 -10.98 -13.39
N ILE A 300 -22.92 -11.69 -13.54
CA ILE A 300 -22.64 -12.51 -14.75
C ILE A 300 -23.27 -13.91 -14.73
N ARG A 301 -24.19 -14.17 -13.79
CA ARG A 301 -24.94 -15.44 -13.67
C ARG A 301 -26.41 -15.13 -13.36
N PRO A 302 -27.32 -16.12 -13.44
CA PRO A 302 -28.69 -15.94 -12.97
C PRO A 302 -28.71 -15.48 -11.50
N HIS A 303 -29.39 -14.37 -11.23
CA HIS A 303 -29.51 -13.77 -9.90
C HIS A 303 -30.81 -12.97 -9.78
N TYR A 304 -31.23 -12.71 -8.54
CA TYR A 304 -32.31 -11.76 -8.26
C TYR A 304 -31.73 -10.37 -8.00
N PRO A 305 -32.43 -9.28 -8.37
CA PRO A 305 -31.98 -7.92 -8.07
C PRO A 305 -31.65 -7.69 -6.58
N ASP A 306 -32.35 -8.37 -5.68
CA ASP A 306 -32.11 -8.30 -4.24
C ASP A 306 -30.76 -8.85 -3.79
N ASP A 307 -30.17 -9.78 -4.56
CA ASP A 307 -28.84 -10.31 -4.26
C ASP A 307 -27.78 -9.22 -4.45
N ILE A 308 -27.95 -8.35 -5.44
CA ILE A 308 -27.08 -7.19 -5.70
C ILE A 308 -27.33 -6.08 -4.70
N ASN A 309 -28.60 -5.77 -4.41
CA ASN A 309 -28.96 -4.74 -3.44
C ASN A 309 -28.42 -5.02 -2.03
N ARG A 310 -28.35 -6.30 -1.63
CA ARG A 310 -27.75 -6.73 -0.35
C ARG A 310 -26.23 -6.51 -0.29
N LEU A 311 -25.54 -6.56 -1.43
CA LEU A 311 -24.09 -6.35 -1.52
C LEU A 311 -23.72 -4.86 -1.66
N LEU A 312 -24.58 -4.07 -2.29
CA LEU A 312 -24.39 -2.64 -2.55
C LEU A 312 -24.88 -1.73 -1.41
N ASP A 313 -24.36 -1.92 -0.20
CA ASP A 313 -24.62 -0.96 0.88
C ASP A 313 -24.00 0.42 0.59
N LYS A 314 -24.34 1.41 1.43
CA LYS A 314 -23.82 2.79 1.30
C LYS A 314 -22.28 2.86 1.37
N SER A 315 -21.64 1.99 2.14
CA SER A 315 -20.19 1.95 2.33
C SER A 315 -19.49 1.42 1.08
N ILE A 316 -19.95 0.29 0.55
CA ILE A 316 -19.44 -0.32 -0.68
C ILE A 316 -19.69 0.58 -1.88
N SER A 317 -20.87 1.21 -1.97
CA SER A 317 -21.17 2.19 -3.01
C SER A 317 -20.19 3.36 -3.00
N LYS A 318 -19.91 3.93 -1.81
CA LYS A 318 -18.92 5.01 -1.67
C LYS A 318 -17.51 4.52 -2.03
N TYR A 319 -17.14 3.32 -1.60
CA TYR A 319 -15.85 2.73 -1.91
C TYR A 319 -15.68 2.55 -3.43
N LEU A 320 -16.65 1.94 -4.11
CA LEU A 320 -16.68 1.76 -5.55
C LEU A 320 -16.51 3.09 -6.30
N GLN A 321 -17.24 4.13 -5.88
CA GLN A 321 -17.12 5.46 -6.48
C GLN A 321 -15.71 6.03 -6.37
N VAL A 322 -15.08 5.95 -5.19
CA VAL A 322 -13.70 6.42 -4.97
C VAL A 322 -12.70 5.62 -5.81
N GLN A 323 -12.81 4.28 -5.83
CA GLN A 323 -11.87 3.43 -6.57
C GLN A 323 -12.02 3.56 -8.09
N SER A 324 -13.23 3.79 -8.60
CA SER A 324 -13.51 3.98 -10.03
C SER A 324 -12.82 5.20 -10.66
N VAL A 325 -12.26 6.10 -9.83
CA VAL A 325 -11.50 7.26 -10.31
C VAL A 325 -10.21 6.85 -11.00
N PHE A 326 -9.57 5.78 -10.54
CA PHE A 326 -8.23 5.41 -11.00
C PHE A 326 -8.03 3.91 -11.25
N ARG A 327 -9.02 3.04 -10.94
CA ARG A 327 -8.90 1.59 -11.11
C ARG A 327 -9.81 1.04 -12.21
N PRO A 328 -9.25 0.37 -13.24
CA PRO A 328 -10.03 -0.35 -14.24
C PRO A 328 -10.97 -1.41 -13.64
N SER A 329 -10.52 -2.17 -12.63
CA SER A 329 -11.35 -3.21 -11.98
C SER A 329 -12.63 -2.65 -11.35
N ALA A 330 -12.54 -1.52 -10.65
CA ALA A 330 -13.71 -0.84 -10.10
C ALA A 330 -14.65 -0.31 -11.21
N LEU A 331 -14.09 0.20 -12.32
CA LEU A 331 -14.89 0.63 -13.47
C LEU A 331 -15.59 -0.53 -14.18
N ARG A 332 -14.97 -1.72 -14.24
CA ARG A 332 -15.64 -2.95 -14.72
C ARG A 332 -16.88 -3.26 -13.89
N VAL A 333 -16.78 -3.20 -12.56
CA VAL A 333 -17.94 -3.46 -11.68
C VAL A 333 -19.04 -2.42 -11.91
N GLN A 334 -18.69 -1.14 -12.01
CA GLN A 334 -19.67 -0.09 -12.33
C GLN A 334 -20.33 -0.32 -13.70
N TYR A 335 -19.56 -0.75 -14.69
CA TYR A 335 -20.08 -1.06 -16.02
C TYR A 335 -21.10 -2.19 -15.96
N ALA A 336 -20.74 -3.31 -15.30
CA ALA A 336 -21.64 -4.45 -15.14
C ALA A 336 -22.94 -4.07 -14.41
N LEU A 337 -22.86 -3.23 -13.37
CA LEU A 337 -24.03 -2.74 -12.66
C LEU A 337 -24.95 -1.90 -13.56
N ALA A 338 -24.39 -0.94 -14.30
CA ALA A 338 -25.19 -0.12 -15.20
C ALA A 338 -25.82 -0.95 -16.32
N ALA A 339 -25.08 -1.90 -16.90
CA ALA A 339 -25.53 -2.71 -18.02
C ALA A 339 -26.55 -3.79 -17.63
N ILE A 340 -26.38 -4.44 -16.48
CA ILE A 340 -27.16 -5.63 -16.10
C ILE A 340 -28.21 -5.30 -15.03
N HIS A 341 -27.81 -4.66 -13.93
CA HIS A 341 -28.71 -4.41 -12.78
C HIS A 341 -29.63 -3.23 -13.01
N GLU A 342 -29.10 -2.13 -13.54
CA GLU A 342 -29.86 -0.90 -13.80
C GLU A 342 -30.50 -0.89 -15.20
N ALA A 343 -30.03 -1.75 -16.10
CA ALA A 343 -30.42 -1.81 -17.51
C ALA A 343 -30.34 -0.45 -18.24
N ASP A 344 -29.36 0.39 -17.87
CA ASP A 344 -29.13 1.72 -18.44
C ASP A 344 -27.93 1.69 -19.41
N SER A 345 -28.22 1.46 -20.70
CA SER A 345 -27.23 1.41 -21.77
C SER A 345 -26.46 2.73 -21.93
N ASN A 346 -27.11 3.87 -21.71
CA ASN A 346 -26.47 5.19 -21.86
C ASN A 346 -25.45 5.42 -20.75
N LYS A 347 -25.79 5.06 -19.52
CA LYS A 347 -24.87 5.12 -18.38
C LYS A 347 -23.72 4.11 -18.54
N ALA A 348 -24.01 2.89 -18.99
CA ALA A 348 -23.00 1.88 -19.26
C ALA A 348 -21.97 2.35 -20.30
N GLU A 349 -22.41 2.99 -21.40
CA GLU A 349 -21.49 3.50 -22.42
C GLU A 349 -20.59 4.62 -21.88
N LYS A 350 -21.13 5.56 -21.09
CA LYS A 350 -20.32 6.61 -20.44
C LYS A 350 -19.26 6.03 -19.49
N ILE A 351 -19.60 4.96 -18.77
CA ILE A 351 -18.65 4.25 -17.90
C ILE A 351 -17.58 3.55 -18.73
N TYR A 352 -17.95 2.95 -19.87
CA TYR A 352 -17.01 2.32 -20.78
C TYR A 352 -16.00 3.32 -21.37
N GLU A 353 -16.44 4.49 -21.82
CA GLU A 353 -15.55 5.56 -22.28
C GLU A 353 -14.58 6.02 -21.17
N ARG A 354 -15.05 6.07 -19.92
CA ARG A 354 -14.21 6.38 -18.77
C ARG A 354 -13.20 5.27 -18.49
N PHE A 355 -13.61 4.00 -18.57
CA PHE A 355 -12.73 2.83 -18.48
C PHE A 355 -11.59 2.95 -19.49
N GLN A 356 -11.88 3.21 -20.77
CA GLN A 356 -10.86 3.39 -21.81
C GLN A 356 -9.86 4.51 -21.46
N ARG A 357 -10.35 5.67 -20.98
CA ARG A 357 -9.49 6.80 -20.60
C ARG A 357 -8.58 6.49 -19.41
N VAL A 358 -9.10 5.82 -18.38
CA VAL A 358 -8.34 5.45 -17.18
C VAL A 358 -7.30 4.39 -17.52
N SER A 359 -7.69 3.35 -18.28
CA SER A 359 -6.81 2.26 -18.71
C SER A 359 -5.58 2.75 -19.49
N ARG A 360 -5.71 3.79 -20.33
CA ARG A 360 -4.54 4.36 -21.05
C ARG A 360 -3.43 4.89 -20.14
N LYS A 361 -3.75 5.30 -18.91
CA LYS A 361 -2.80 5.92 -17.95
C LYS A 361 -2.46 5.02 -16.76
N TYR A 362 -3.10 3.87 -16.65
CA TYR A 362 -2.99 2.99 -15.49
C TYR A 362 -1.68 2.18 -15.51
N TYR A 363 -1.08 1.95 -14.35
CA TYR A 363 0.31 1.49 -14.26
C TYR A 363 0.49 -0.04 -14.40
N LEU A 364 -0.57 -0.83 -14.17
CA LEU A 364 -0.59 -2.29 -14.37
C LEU A 364 -1.17 -2.62 -15.75
N GLN A 365 -0.30 -2.71 -16.77
CA GLN A 365 -0.73 -2.90 -18.16
C GLN A 365 -1.37 -4.26 -18.42
N GLY A 366 -0.83 -5.33 -17.83
CA GLY A 366 -1.42 -6.66 -17.90
C GLY A 366 -2.82 -6.71 -17.30
N GLU A 367 -3.06 -6.00 -16.18
CA GLU A 367 -4.39 -5.96 -15.56
C GLU A 367 -5.44 -5.37 -16.52
N ILE A 368 -5.11 -4.31 -17.26
CA ILE A 368 -6.04 -3.70 -18.23
C ILE A 368 -6.53 -4.70 -19.27
N LYS A 369 -5.64 -5.58 -19.77
CA LYS A 369 -5.98 -6.55 -20.81
C LYS A 369 -7.09 -7.49 -20.34
N TYR A 370 -6.98 -7.99 -19.11
CA TYR A 370 -7.95 -8.92 -18.54
C TYR A 370 -9.22 -8.22 -18.06
N GLU A 371 -9.09 -7.00 -17.53
CA GLU A 371 -10.24 -6.16 -17.19
C GLU A 371 -11.07 -5.81 -18.44
N GLN A 372 -10.41 -5.55 -19.57
CA GLN A 372 -11.09 -5.36 -20.85
C GLN A 372 -11.84 -6.63 -21.28
N GLN A 373 -11.22 -7.81 -21.17
CA GLN A 373 -11.87 -9.09 -21.51
C GLN A 373 -13.13 -9.32 -20.68
N LEU A 374 -13.11 -8.99 -19.39
CA LEU A 374 -14.25 -9.11 -18.49
C LEU A 374 -15.35 -8.08 -18.78
N VAL A 375 -15.00 -6.86 -19.18
CA VAL A 375 -15.98 -5.87 -19.68
C VAL A 375 -16.61 -6.36 -20.99
N ASP A 376 -15.81 -6.85 -21.93
CA ASP A 376 -16.26 -7.38 -23.21
C ASP A 376 -17.13 -8.64 -23.03
N PHE A 377 -16.87 -9.45 -22.01
CA PHE A 377 -17.70 -10.58 -21.64
C PHE A 377 -19.14 -10.18 -21.32
N VAL A 378 -19.31 -9.08 -20.57
CA VAL A 378 -20.63 -8.49 -20.30
C VAL A 378 -21.21 -7.84 -21.57
N ARG A 379 -20.42 -7.02 -22.26
CA ARG A 379 -20.85 -6.26 -23.45
C ARG A 379 -21.33 -7.15 -24.60
N SER A 380 -20.67 -8.29 -24.80
CA SER A 380 -21.03 -9.28 -25.83
C SER A 380 -22.25 -10.12 -25.47
N GLY A 381 -22.76 -10.04 -24.24
CA GLY A 381 -23.86 -10.87 -23.77
C GLY A 381 -23.48 -12.33 -23.48
N ARG A 382 -22.19 -12.71 -23.60
CA ARG A 382 -21.72 -14.09 -23.37
C ARG A 382 -22.03 -14.63 -21.97
N TYR A 383 -22.16 -13.74 -20.99
CA TYR A 383 -22.56 -14.10 -19.62
C TYR A 383 -23.91 -14.82 -19.53
N LYS A 384 -24.81 -14.62 -20.51
CA LYS A 384 -26.11 -15.30 -20.57
C LYS A 384 -26.00 -16.80 -20.87
N ASN A 385 -24.83 -17.26 -21.29
CA ASN A 385 -24.56 -18.66 -21.64
C ASN A 385 -23.82 -19.42 -20.52
N ILE A 386 -23.56 -18.78 -19.37
CA ILE A 386 -23.03 -19.47 -18.19
C ILE A 386 -24.23 -20.15 -17.52
N GLU A 387 -24.24 -21.49 -17.55
CA GLU A 387 -25.19 -22.33 -16.79
C GLU A 387 -24.88 -22.32 -15.28
#